data_AF-A0A9D8IIL3-F1
#
_entry.id   AF-A0A9D8IIL3-F1
#
_cell.length_a   1.000
_cell.length_b   1.000
_cell.length_c   1.000
_cell.angle_alpha   90.00
_cell.angle_beta   90.00
_cell.angle_gamma   90.00
#
_symmetry.space_group_name_H-M   'P 1'
#
loop_
_entity.id
_entity.type
_entity.pdbx_description
1 polymer ?
#
loop_
_entity_poly.entity_id
_entity_poly.type
_entity_poly.pdbx_seq_one_letter_code
_entity_poly.pdbx_strand_id
1 'polypeptide(L)'
;MVGEGKLGVVVVHAANNAFGGWNEYNQMIGMGWRGNKGGDRLYLDDAGKQVRVPSGEGDGSGHRYTGEFTVTLRDAEHPVVKGMPTEWLHVRDELYDNMRGPIKDIHLIGTAYSKGTKVHEPMIWTVSFGKGRICHTPLGHDANAMKCLGFASVIERGSEWAATGKVTIPLTPEFPTAKQTKSAP
;
A
#
# COMPACT_ATOMS: atom_id res chain seq x y z
N MET A 1 16.87 -12.90 10.07
CA MET A 1 16.97 -12.66 8.61
C MET A 1 16.45 -11.28 8.17
N VAL A 2 15.14 -10.99 8.19
CA VAL A 2 14.61 -9.66 7.79
C VAL A 2 15.08 -8.55 8.73
N GLY A 3 14.91 -8.72 10.05
CA GLY A 3 15.35 -7.73 11.05
C GLY A 3 16.86 -7.43 11.04
N GLU A 4 17.68 -8.35 10.53
CA GLU A 4 19.12 -8.18 10.34
C GLU A 4 19.47 -7.39 9.06
N GLY A 5 18.49 -7.13 8.19
CA GLY A 5 18.67 -6.42 6.91
C GLY A 5 19.16 -7.31 5.76
N LYS A 6 19.16 -8.64 5.94
CA LYS A 6 19.60 -9.59 4.91
C LYS A 6 18.53 -9.88 3.84
N LEU A 7 17.27 -9.54 4.13
CA LEU A 7 16.13 -9.77 3.25
C LEU A 7 15.26 -8.50 3.19
N GLY A 8 14.82 -8.16 1.98
CA GLY A 8 13.68 -7.27 1.76
C GLY A 8 12.40 -8.09 1.60
N VAL A 9 11.25 -7.49 1.93
CA VAL A 9 9.94 -8.14 1.78
C VAL A 9 9.02 -7.24 0.95
N VAL A 10 8.25 -7.85 0.05
CA VAL A 10 7.13 -7.19 -0.62
C VAL A 10 5.84 -7.88 -0.19
N VAL A 11 4.91 -7.12 0.34
CA VAL A 11 3.61 -7.60 0.81
C VAL A 11 2.55 -7.14 -0.19
N VAL A 12 1.86 -8.11 -0.78
CA VAL A 12 0.89 -7.87 -1.86
C VAL A 12 -0.49 -8.35 -1.43
N HIS A 13 -1.47 -7.45 -1.52
CA HIS A 13 -2.89 -7.74 -1.30
C HIS A 13 -3.13 -8.57 -0.02
N ALA A 14 -3.81 -9.71 -0.15
CA ALA A 14 -4.24 -10.57 0.96
C ALA A 14 -3.09 -11.26 1.71
N ALA A 15 -1.82 -11.12 1.29
CA ALA A 15 -0.69 -11.54 2.10
C ALA A 15 -0.78 -10.92 3.50
N ASN A 16 -1.22 -9.67 3.60
CA ASN A 16 -1.37 -8.97 4.88
C ASN A 16 -2.49 -9.53 5.79
N ASN A 17 -3.35 -10.44 5.30
CA ASN A 17 -4.40 -11.11 6.07
C ASN A 17 -3.81 -12.23 6.95
N ALA A 18 -2.63 -12.73 6.59
CA ALA A 18 -2.03 -13.88 7.24
C ALA A 18 -1.56 -13.59 8.67
N PHE A 19 -1.44 -14.67 9.45
CA PHE A 19 -0.74 -14.71 10.74
C PHE A 19 -1.16 -13.64 11.75
N GLY A 20 -2.47 -13.40 11.91
CA GLY A 20 -2.99 -12.34 12.78
C GLY A 20 -2.49 -12.38 14.23
N GLY A 21 -2.17 -13.55 14.78
CA GLY A 21 -1.59 -13.72 16.12
C GLY A 21 -0.07 -13.56 16.21
N TRP A 22 0.64 -13.32 15.10
CA TRP A 22 2.10 -13.22 15.08
C TRP A 22 2.56 -11.77 15.15
N ASN A 23 3.08 -11.36 16.31
CA ASN A 23 3.45 -9.97 16.59
C ASN A 23 4.48 -9.41 15.59
N GLU A 24 5.55 -10.15 15.30
CA GLU A 24 6.59 -9.70 14.38
C GLU A 24 6.07 -9.57 12.95
N TYR A 25 5.16 -10.47 12.53
CA TYR A 25 4.52 -10.35 11.21
C TYR A 25 3.65 -9.09 11.12
N ASN A 26 2.83 -8.83 12.14
CA ASN A 26 2.02 -7.62 12.21
C ASN A 26 2.88 -6.34 12.23
N GLN A 27 4.04 -6.37 12.88
CA GLN A 27 5.01 -5.26 12.82
C GLN A 27 5.59 -5.11 11.42
N MET A 28 6.01 -6.20 10.76
CA MET A 28 6.58 -6.14 9.40
C MET A 28 5.62 -5.60 8.35
N ILE A 29 4.34 -5.98 8.40
CA ILE A 29 3.34 -5.50 7.43
C ILE A 29 2.81 -4.10 7.79
N GLY A 30 2.94 -3.71 9.06
CA GLY A 30 2.53 -2.43 9.65
C GLY A 30 1.02 -2.28 9.82
N MET A 31 0.23 -2.62 8.79
CA MET A 31 -1.22 -2.72 8.81
C MET A 31 -1.64 -3.96 7.99
N GLY A 32 -2.73 -4.61 8.40
CA GLY A 32 -3.26 -5.82 7.77
C GLY A 32 -4.77 -5.86 7.83
N TRP A 33 -5.37 -6.84 7.14
CA TRP A 33 -6.78 -7.13 7.31
C TRP A 33 -7.04 -7.70 8.71
N ARG A 34 -7.56 -6.87 9.63
CA ARG A 34 -7.90 -7.28 11.00
C ARG A 34 -9.25 -6.71 11.42
N GLY A 35 -9.84 -7.31 12.45
CA GLY A 35 -10.97 -6.69 13.16
C GLY A 35 -10.56 -5.39 13.84
N ASN A 36 -11.54 -4.62 14.33
CA ASN A 36 -11.29 -3.29 14.94
C ASN A 36 -10.38 -3.33 16.18
N LYS A 37 -10.23 -4.48 16.83
CA LYS A 37 -9.29 -4.71 17.95
C LYS A 37 -7.88 -5.13 17.52
N GLY A 38 -7.60 -5.21 16.21
CA GLY A 38 -6.32 -5.65 15.66
C GLY A 38 -5.22 -4.59 15.63
N GLY A 39 -5.34 -3.54 16.46
CA GLY A 39 -4.50 -2.34 16.41
C GLY A 39 -5.24 -1.09 15.94
N ASP A 40 -4.48 -0.03 15.72
CA ASP A 40 -4.97 1.27 15.28
C ASP A 40 -5.24 1.26 13.76
N ARG A 41 -6.02 2.21 13.28
CA ARG A 41 -6.18 2.53 11.85
C ARG A 41 -5.41 3.81 11.50
N LEU A 42 -4.91 3.91 10.28
CA LEU A 42 -4.37 5.13 9.68
C LEU A 42 -5.15 5.48 8.40
N TYR A 43 -5.52 6.75 8.24
CA TYR A 43 -6.02 7.31 6.98
C TYR A 43 -5.62 8.79 6.85
N LEU A 44 -5.84 9.40 5.68
CA LEU A 44 -5.71 10.84 5.47
C LEU A 44 -7.08 11.51 5.35
N ASP A 45 -7.26 12.63 6.02
CA ASP A 45 -8.40 13.52 5.77
C ASP A 45 -8.23 14.31 4.46
N ASP A 46 -9.24 15.09 4.07
CA ASP A 46 -9.24 15.86 2.82
C ASP A 46 -8.15 16.96 2.79
N ALA A 47 -7.64 17.37 3.95
CA ALA A 47 -6.50 18.30 4.05
C ALA A 47 -5.14 17.57 3.92
N GLY A 48 -5.16 16.24 3.76
CA GLY A 48 -3.96 15.40 3.67
C GLY A 48 -3.30 15.14 5.03
N LYS A 49 -3.97 15.44 6.14
CA LYS A 49 -3.45 15.17 7.48
C LYS A 49 -3.69 13.70 7.84
N GLN A 50 -2.65 13.06 8.39
CA GLN A 50 -2.77 11.72 8.94
C GLN A 50 -3.66 11.71 10.18
N VAL A 51 -4.65 10.82 10.18
CA VAL A 51 -5.55 10.58 11.30
C VAL A 51 -5.41 9.13 11.75
N ARG A 52 -5.29 8.94 13.07
CA ARG A 52 -5.28 7.62 13.71
C ARG A 52 -6.59 7.38 14.44
N VAL A 53 -7.17 6.20 14.25
CA VAL A 53 -8.32 5.74 15.03
C VAL A 53 -7.84 4.63 15.96
N PRO A 54 -7.98 4.78 17.29
CA PRO A 54 -7.52 3.80 18.26
C PRO A 54 -8.12 2.41 18.05
N SER A 55 -7.39 1.40 18.52
CA SER A 55 -7.91 0.04 18.57
C SER A 55 -9.21 -0.06 19.39
N GLY A 56 -10.20 -0.78 18.84
CA GLY A 56 -11.54 -0.92 19.41
C GLY A 56 -12.54 0.15 18.96
N GLU A 57 -12.08 1.26 18.37
CA GLU A 57 -12.95 2.31 17.82
C GLU A 57 -13.15 2.14 16.31
N GLY A 58 -14.37 2.39 15.83
CA GLY A 58 -14.76 2.23 14.43
C GLY A 58 -14.74 0.77 13.95
N ASP A 59 -14.78 0.60 12.64
CA ASP A 59 -14.94 -0.71 12.00
C ASP A 59 -13.61 -1.44 11.75
N GLY A 60 -13.67 -2.77 11.60
CA GLY A 60 -12.54 -3.55 11.09
C GLY A 60 -12.22 -3.24 9.63
N SER A 61 -11.12 -3.84 9.16
CA SER A 61 -10.69 -3.77 7.75
C SER A 61 -11.73 -4.35 6.81
N GLY A 62 -11.81 -3.78 5.60
CA GLY A 62 -12.80 -4.15 4.60
C GLY A 62 -12.41 -3.72 3.20
N HIS A 63 -13.35 -3.86 2.25
CA HIS A 63 -13.28 -3.27 0.92
C HIS A 63 -14.67 -2.74 0.51
N ARG A 64 -15.17 -1.69 1.17
CA ARG A 64 -16.53 -1.18 0.88
C ARG A 64 -16.69 -0.63 -0.55
N TYR A 65 -15.60 -0.46 -1.29
CA TYR A 65 -15.61 -0.09 -2.69
C TYR A 65 -14.76 -1.05 -3.55
N THR A 66 -15.34 -1.46 -4.68
CA THR A 66 -14.67 -2.16 -5.76
C THR A 66 -14.94 -1.41 -7.06
N GLY A 67 -13.89 -1.15 -7.84
CA GLY A 67 -13.99 -0.34 -9.05
C GLY A 67 -12.64 0.23 -9.43
N GLU A 68 -12.62 1.09 -10.45
CA GLU A 68 -11.46 1.93 -10.74
C GLU A 68 -11.36 3.03 -9.69
N PHE A 69 -10.14 3.36 -9.27
CA PHE A 69 -9.89 4.44 -8.33
C PHE A 69 -8.53 5.08 -8.58
N THR A 70 -8.45 6.37 -8.29
CA THR A 70 -7.20 7.13 -8.41
C THR A 70 -6.32 6.86 -7.20
N VAL A 71 -5.08 6.45 -7.46
CA VAL A 71 -4.01 6.45 -6.47
C VAL A 71 -3.31 7.80 -6.51
N THR A 72 -3.23 8.45 -5.35
CA THR A 72 -2.57 9.73 -5.13
C THR A 72 -1.30 9.52 -4.31
N LEU A 73 -0.16 9.95 -4.83
CA LEU A 73 1.13 9.94 -4.14
C LEU A 73 1.17 11.04 -3.09
N ARG A 74 1.60 10.68 -1.88
CA ARG A 74 1.81 11.56 -0.72
C ARG A 74 3.30 11.87 -0.52
N ASP A 75 4.16 11.01 -1.04
CA ASP A 75 5.60 11.25 -1.17
C ASP A 75 6.05 10.80 -2.56
N ALA A 76 6.05 11.73 -3.51
CA ALA A 76 6.47 11.48 -4.89
C ALA A 76 7.99 11.34 -5.04
N GLU A 77 8.78 11.68 -4.01
CA GLU A 77 10.24 11.57 -4.04
C GLU A 77 10.75 10.21 -3.56
N HIS A 78 9.90 9.40 -2.92
CA HIS A 78 10.28 8.06 -2.50
C HIS A 78 10.76 7.22 -3.69
N PRO A 79 11.91 6.50 -3.60
CA PRO A 79 12.52 5.82 -4.74
C PRO A 79 11.59 4.89 -5.52
N VAL A 80 10.69 4.19 -4.81
CA VAL A 80 9.69 3.27 -5.41
C VAL A 80 8.78 3.96 -6.42
N VAL A 81 8.40 5.22 -6.17
CA VAL A 81 7.44 5.96 -6.99
C VAL A 81 8.04 7.17 -7.70
N LYS A 82 9.33 7.45 -7.50
CA LYS A 82 9.98 8.62 -8.10
C LYS A 82 9.82 8.65 -9.62
N GLY A 83 9.32 9.77 -10.12
CA GLY A 83 9.00 10.00 -11.54
C GLY A 83 7.62 9.52 -11.99
N MET A 84 6.84 8.82 -11.13
CA MET A 84 5.44 8.51 -11.44
C MET A 84 4.60 9.78 -11.39
N PRO A 85 3.50 9.87 -12.15
CA PRO A 85 2.49 10.89 -11.95
C PRO A 85 2.00 10.91 -10.49
N THR A 86 1.83 12.11 -9.92
CA THR A 86 1.30 12.27 -8.56
C THR A 86 -0.09 11.65 -8.39
N GLU A 87 -0.85 11.55 -9.48
CA GLU A 87 -2.14 10.85 -9.53
C GLU A 87 -2.20 9.95 -10.76
N TRP A 88 -2.66 8.71 -10.56
CA TRP A 88 -2.87 7.77 -11.64
C TRP A 88 -4.09 6.89 -11.38
N LEU A 89 -4.81 6.54 -12.45
CA LEU A 89 -6.02 5.73 -12.38
C LEU A 89 -5.66 4.24 -12.36
N HIS A 90 -5.97 3.57 -11.26
CA HIS A 90 -5.87 2.13 -11.14
C HIS A 90 -7.08 1.45 -11.78
N VAL A 91 -6.85 0.27 -12.36
CA VAL A 91 -7.91 -0.56 -12.95
C VAL A 91 -8.92 -1.00 -11.89
N ARG A 92 -9.99 -1.68 -12.31
CA ARG A 92 -10.95 -2.29 -11.39
C ARG A 92 -10.24 -3.20 -10.39
N ASP A 93 -10.35 -2.88 -9.11
CA ASP A 93 -9.76 -3.64 -8.00
C ASP A 93 -10.58 -3.44 -6.71
N GLU A 94 -10.24 -4.16 -5.65
CA GLU A 94 -10.72 -3.92 -4.29
C GLU A 94 -9.93 -2.77 -3.65
N LEU A 95 -10.61 -1.69 -3.28
CA LEU A 95 -10.01 -0.64 -2.46
C LEU A 95 -10.10 -1.07 -1.00
N TYR A 96 -9.01 -1.62 -0.46
CA TYR A 96 -8.92 -1.98 0.95
C TYR A 96 -9.06 -0.73 1.82
N ASP A 97 -9.93 -0.81 2.82
CA ASP A 97 -10.24 0.27 3.74
C ASP A 97 -10.08 -0.19 5.20
N ASN A 98 -10.00 0.76 6.12
CA ASN A 98 -9.90 0.50 7.56
C ASN A 98 -8.79 -0.51 7.94
N MET A 99 -7.68 -0.52 7.23
CA MET A 99 -6.56 -1.40 7.53
C MET A 99 -6.06 -1.15 8.97
N ARG A 100 -5.81 -2.24 9.71
CA ARG A 100 -5.53 -2.20 11.15
C ARG A 100 -4.15 -2.78 11.46
N GLY A 101 -3.44 -2.21 12.42
CA GLY A 101 -2.19 -2.79 12.87
C GLY A 101 -1.44 -1.95 13.92
N PRO A 102 -0.20 -2.33 14.24
CA PRO A 102 0.64 -1.58 15.17
C PRO A 102 1.07 -0.21 14.62
N ILE A 103 1.09 -0.04 13.28
CA ILE A 103 1.48 1.20 12.58
C ILE A 103 2.77 1.80 13.18
N LYS A 104 3.78 0.94 13.31
CA LYS A 104 5.11 1.27 13.80
C LYS A 104 6.07 1.35 12.62
N ASP A 105 6.88 2.41 12.58
CA ASP A 105 7.92 2.63 11.55
C ASP A 105 7.37 2.58 10.11
N ILE A 106 6.12 2.99 9.93
CA ILE A 106 5.46 3.13 8.62
C ILE A 106 5.87 4.45 7.98
N HIS A 107 6.13 4.40 6.67
CA HIS A 107 6.17 5.56 5.79
C HIS A 107 5.09 5.44 4.70
N LEU A 108 4.10 6.33 4.72
CA LEU A 108 2.99 6.31 3.79
C LEU A 108 3.38 7.01 2.48
N ILE A 109 3.25 6.30 1.36
CA ILE A 109 3.68 6.76 0.03
C ILE A 109 2.49 7.13 -0.84
N GLY A 110 1.41 6.36 -0.79
CA GLY A 110 0.25 6.55 -1.66
C GLY A 110 -1.06 6.18 -0.98
N THR A 111 -2.13 6.87 -1.38
CA THR A 111 -3.49 6.67 -0.87
C THR A 111 -4.51 6.64 -2.01
N ALA A 112 -5.72 6.15 -1.77
CA ALA A 112 -6.87 6.34 -2.66
C ALA A 112 -8.08 6.83 -1.86
N TYR A 113 -8.88 7.74 -2.44
CA TYR A 113 -10.14 8.16 -1.82
C TYR A 113 -11.17 7.02 -1.92
N SER A 114 -11.62 6.53 -0.77
CA SER A 114 -12.65 5.49 -0.70
C SER A 114 -14.04 6.10 -0.75
N LYS A 115 -14.84 5.71 -1.75
CA LYS A 115 -16.27 6.05 -1.77
C LYS A 115 -17.05 5.37 -0.63
N GLY A 116 -16.50 4.33 -0.02
CA GLY A 116 -17.11 3.60 1.09
C GLY A 116 -16.88 4.29 2.44
N THR A 117 -15.63 4.61 2.78
CA THR A 117 -15.27 5.23 4.07
C THR A 117 -15.20 6.76 4.02
N LYS A 118 -15.29 7.36 2.82
CA LYS A 118 -15.26 8.81 2.56
C LYS A 118 -13.97 9.50 3.02
N VAL A 119 -12.85 8.77 3.03
CA VAL A 119 -11.52 9.28 3.38
C VAL A 119 -10.45 8.71 2.44
N HIS A 120 -9.21 9.18 2.55
CA HIS A 120 -8.08 8.67 1.80
C HIS A 120 -7.41 7.49 2.51
N GLU A 121 -7.60 6.28 2.00
CA GLU A 121 -7.06 5.04 2.57
C GLU A 121 -5.64 4.75 2.07
N PRO A 122 -4.74 4.18 2.89
CA PRO A 122 -3.40 3.77 2.49
C PRO A 122 -3.39 2.70 1.39
N MET A 123 -2.73 2.98 0.26
CA MET A 123 -2.59 2.06 -0.87
C MET A 123 -1.14 1.68 -1.16
N ILE A 124 -0.15 2.47 -0.72
CA ILE A 124 1.26 2.13 -0.84
C ILE A 124 1.97 2.66 0.39
N TRP A 125 2.67 1.80 1.11
CA TRP A 125 3.52 2.22 2.22
C TRP A 125 4.74 1.32 2.34
N THR A 126 5.70 1.78 3.14
CA THR A 126 6.84 0.96 3.53
C THR A 126 6.90 0.83 5.05
N VAL A 127 7.60 -0.20 5.50
CA VAL A 127 7.91 -0.40 6.92
C VAL A 127 9.41 -0.65 7.06
N SER A 128 10.01 -0.02 8.07
CA SER A 128 11.35 -0.41 8.53
C SER A 128 11.21 -1.43 9.66
N PHE A 129 11.69 -2.65 9.47
CA PHE A 129 11.69 -3.68 10.51
C PHE A 129 13.12 -4.08 10.86
N GLY A 130 13.63 -3.55 11.97
CA GLY A 130 15.06 -3.60 12.25
C GLY A 130 15.84 -2.90 11.13
N LYS A 131 16.73 -3.63 10.45
CA LYS A 131 17.46 -3.15 9.25
C LYS A 131 16.79 -3.56 7.93
N GLY A 132 15.69 -4.33 7.98
CA GLY A 132 14.95 -4.79 6.82
C GLY A 132 14.03 -3.71 6.26
N ARG A 133 13.84 -3.73 4.94
CA ARG A 133 12.91 -2.86 4.21
C ARG A 133 11.73 -3.66 3.69
N ILE A 134 10.53 -3.19 3.98
CA ILE A 134 9.29 -3.79 3.52
C ILE A 134 8.55 -2.81 2.64
N CYS A 135 8.13 -3.24 1.45
CA CYS A 135 7.20 -2.52 0.59
C CYS A 135 5.84 -3.21 0.65
N HIS A 136 4.76 -2.45 0.88
CA HIS A 136 3.42 -2.99 1.04
C HIS A 136 2.46 -2.26 0.11
N THR A 137 1.71 -3.03 -0.67
CA THR A 137 0.53 -2.55 -1.40
C THR A 137 -0.66 -3.51 -1.22
N PRO A 138 -1.87 -3.04 -0.86
CA PRO A 138 -3.06 -3.88 -0.83
C PRO A 138 -3.71 -4.00 -2.22
N LEU A 139 -3.19 -3.33 -3.24
CA LEU A 139 -3.62 -3.48 -4.64
C LEU A 139 -3.33 -4.89 -5.16
N GLY A 140 -4.04 -5.30 -6.20
CA GLY A 140 -3.80 -6.54 -6.94
C GLY A 140 -4.65 -7.71 -6.47
N HIS A 141 -5.97 -7.55 -6.38
CA HIS A 141 -6.90 -8.63 -5.99
C HIS A 141 -6.83 -9.87 -6.88
N ASP A 142 -6.82 -9.66 -8.20
CA ASP A 142 -6.85 -10.73 -9.19
C ASP A 142 -5.89 -10.45 -10.37
N ALA A 143 -5.87 -11.37 -11.34
CA ALA A 143 -5.04 -11.24 -12.52
C ALA A 143 -5.31 -9.96 -13.34
N ASN A 144 -6.55 -9.44 -13.34
CA ASN A 144 -6.87 -8.19 -14.06
C ASN A 144 -6.29 -6.98 -13.32
N ALA A 145 -6.45 -6.94 -11.99
CA ALA A 145 -5.86 -5.91 -11.15
C ALA A 145 -4.32 -5.92 -11.25
N MET A 146 -3.72 -7.11 -11.23
CA MET A 146 -2.28 -7.29 -11.33
C MET A 146 -1.70 -6.94 -12.72
N LYS A 147 -2.54 -6.90 -13.76
CA LYS A 147 -2.11 -6.43 -15.09
C LYS A 147 -1.97 -4.92 -15.17
N CYS A 148 -2.49 -4.14 -14.22
CA CYS A 148 -2.30 -2.68 -14.25
C CYS A 148 -0.82 -2.32 -14.22
N LEU A 149 -0.37 -1.50 -15.18
CA LEU A 149 1.03 -1.08 -15.26
C LEU A 149 1.45 -0.22 -14.07
N GLY A 150 0.51 0.46 -13.41
CA GLY A 150 0.73 1.15 -12.14
C GLY A 150 1.06 0.18 -11.01
N PHE A 151 0.27 -0.89 -10.86
CA PHE A 151 0.55 -1.98 -9.91
C PHE A 151 1.89 -2.67 -10.21
N ALA A 152 2.10 -3.10 -11.47
CA ALA A 152 3.32 -3.79 -11.87
C ALA A 152 4.57 -2.96 -11.54
N SER A 153 4.54 -1.66 -11.84
CA SER A 153 5.65 -0.75 -11.52
C SER A 153 5.91 -0.65 -10.02
N VAL A 154 4.87 -0.63 -9.17
CA VAL A 154 5.04 -0.62 -7.70
C VAL A 154 5.68 -1.92 -7.21
N ILE A 155 5.29 -3.08 -7.77
CA ILE A 155 5.88 -4.36 -7.38
C ILE A 155 7.33 -4.47 -7.83
N GLU A 156 7.63 -4.14 -9.08
CA GLU A 156 9.00 -4.21 -9.63
C GLU A 156 9.95 -3.28 -8.86
N ARG A 157 9.61 -1.99 -8.78
CA ARG A 157 10.42 -0.97 -8.11
C ARG A 157 10.44 -1.17 -6.60
N GLY A 158 9.32 -1.60 -6.02
CA GLY A 158 9.21 -1.96 -4.60
C GLY A 158 10.09 -3.15 -4.22
N SER A 159 10.18 -4.15 -5.09
CA SER A 159 11.06 -5.31 -4.90
C SER A 159 12.53 -4.92 -4.96
N GLU A 160 12.93 -4.14 -5.97
CA GLU A 160 14.30 -3.64 -6.09
C GLU A 160 14.69 -2.78 -4.88
N TRP A 161 13.80 -1.88 -4.45
CA TRP A 161 14.02 -1.03 -3.29
C TRP A 161 14.10 -1.83 -1.99
N ALA A 162 13.21 -2.80 -1.78
CA ALA A 162 13.26 -3.65 -0.59
C ALA A 162 14.59 -4.40 -0.52
N ALA A 163 15.05 -4.96 -1.65
CA ALA A 163 16.30 -5.69 -1.74
C ALA A 163 17.54 -4.78 -1.57
N THR A 164 17.57 -3.60 -2.20
CA THR A 164 18.82 -2.83 -2.39
C THR A 164 18.82 -1.44 -1.74
N GLY A 165 17.65 -0.90 -1.39
CA GLY A 165 17.47 0.49 -0.96
C GLY A 165 17.51 1.50 -2.10
N LYS A 166 17.65 1.06 -3.35
CA LYS A 166 17.71 1.89 -4.56
C LYS A 166 16.67 1.41 -5.57
N VAL A 167 16.39 2.27 -6.55
CA VAL A 167 15.56 1.92 -7.71
C VAL A 167 16.28 2.39 -8.97
N THR A 168 16.53 1.46 -9.87
CA THR A 168 17.14 1.67 -11.19
C THR A 168 16.18 1.28 -12.32
N ILE A 169 15.12 0.53 -12.01
CA ILE A 169 14.08 0.17 -12.96
C ILE A 169 13.35 1.45 -13.46
N PRO A 170 13.36 1.72 -14.78
CA PRO A 170 12.68 2.88 -15.36
C PRO A 170 11.17 2.68 -15.37
N LEU A 171 10.42 3.78 -15.47
CA LEU A 171 8.98 3.71 -15.75
C LEU A 171 8.72 3.37 -17.21
N THR A 172 7.69 2.57 -17.46
CA THR A 172 7.17 2.36 -18.81
C THR A 172 6.58 3.66 -19.36
N PRO A 173 6.80 4.00 -20.65
CA PRO A 173 6.10 5.10 -21.30
C PRO A 173 4.57 4.96 -21.29
N GLU A 174 4.07 3.75 -21.08
CA GLU A 174 2.64 3.43 -21.01
C GLU A 174 2.09 3.48 -19.58
N PHE A 175 2.76 4.16 -18.64
CA PHE A 175 2.27 4.27 -17.27
C PHE A 175 0.86 4.92 -17.23
N PRO A 176 -0.07 4.46 -16.37
CA PRO A 176 -1.41 5.03 -16.30
C PRO A 176 -1.38 6.53 -16.00
N THR A 177 -2.34 7.28 -16.57
CA THR A 177 -2.52 8.70 -16.24
C THR A 177 -3.61 8.86 -15.20
N ALA A 178 -3.81 10.07 -14.68
CA ALA A 178 -4.95 10.38 -13.81
C ALA A 178 -6.32 10.11 -14.45
N LYS A 179 -6.40 9.97 -15.78
CA LYS A 179 -7.67 9.84 -16.53
C LYS A 179 -7.83 8.51 -17.26
N GLN A 180 -6.78 7.71 -17.37
CA GLN A 180 -6.79 6.50 -18.18
C GLN A 180 -5.95 5.40 -17.55
N THR A 181 -6.59 4.24 -17.36
CA THR A 181 -5.93 3.01 -16.95
C THR A 181 -5.04 2.46 -18.07
N LYS A 182 -3.99 1.73 -17.69
CA LYS A 182 -3.13 1.02 -18.62
C LYS A 182 -2.81 -0.35 -18.03
N SER A 183 -2.93 -1.39 -18.85
CA SER A 183 -2.71 -2.77 -18.47
C SER A 183 -1.75 -3.46 -19.42
N ALA A 184 -0.91 -4.34 -18.89
CA ALA A 184 -0.14 -5.29 -19.67
C ALA A 184 -1.09 -6.22 -20.47
N PRO A 185 -0.63 -6.72 -21.64
CA PRO A 185 -1.40 -7.64 -22.47
C PRO A 185 -1.88 -8.91 -21.73
#